data_AF-A0A2H0XW61-F1
#
_entry.id   AF-A0A2H0XW61-F1
#
_cell.length_a   1.000
_cell.length_b   1.000
_cell.length_c   1.000
_cell.angle_alpha   90.00
_cell.angle_beta   90.00
_cell.angle_gamma   90.00
#
_symmetry.space_group_name_H-M   'P 1'
#
loop_
_entity.id
_entity.type
_entity.pdbx_description
1 polymer ?
#
loop_
_entity_poly.entity_id
_entity_poly.type
_entity_poly.pdbx_seq_one_letter_code
_entity_poly.pdbx_strand_id
1 'polypeptide(L)'
;METRKHLLEKASLSESEVPQITSNIISGDALALKSPPLQLDLEYHANNDTKVSQFAKHSFHCIVGNPPYIRIQNTSAEKRDYYTSAYLTASGRFDISTLFIELAEHLLKDQGRLGFIVSNKILSTSSAKRLRSFLISNFAIEEIVDLSDTKLFDAAVLPMILITTHTQKNNNNIAYSSITESNNHIENAIHTDDILGLITESHIPFEANIEITQRIFQVQRFYTNTPSARANVWTFHNERENRLLSMLRRNSACTLGEISEKISVGLKTTADQIFIKPMTQNFIKQKGFEPDVIFPLFESHNIGRWRYSWNARRDLYVLYPHAEQGGKVVPINLEAYPRVKKYLEANKTLLEARTYLAKSDRRWYEIWVHQSPSDFRLFFPKNKFRIFVLG
;
A
#
# COMPACT_ATOMS: atom_id res chain seq x y z
N MET A 1 -17.42 -24.74 17.83
CA MET A 1 -17.62 -26.12 17.36
C MET A 1 -18.23 -26.16 15.96
N GLU A 2 -19.29 -25.39 15.67
CA GLU A 2 -19.90 -25.32 14.33
C GLU A 2 -18.92 -24.94 13.21
N THR A 3 -18.09 -23.91 13.41
CA THR A 3 -17.12 -23.48 12.38
C THR A 3 -16.10 -24.57 12.03
N ARG A 4 -15.64 -25.36 13.01
CA ARG A 4 -14.68 -26.44 12.78
C ARG A 4 -15.32 -27.58 11.99
N LYS A 5 -16.52 -28.01 12.41
CA LYS A 5 -17.27 -29.07 11.72
C LYS A 5 -17.57 -28.68 10.27
N HIS A 6 -18.00 -27.44 10.05
CA HIS A 6 -18.24 -26.90 8.71
C HIS A 6 -16.99 -26.86 7.83
N LEU A 7 -15.83 -26.47 8.39
CA LEU A 7 -14.56 -26.48 7.66
C LEU A 7 -14.08 -27.89 7.33
N LEU A 8 -14.29 -28.85 8.23
CA LEU A 8 -13.96 -30.27 8.00
C LEU A 8 -14.81 -30.88 6.89
N GLU A 9 -16.13 -30.60 6.90
CA GLU A 9 -17.05 -31.02 5.84
C GLU A 9 -16.64 -30.42 4.48
N LYS A 10 -16.29 -29.12 4.43
CA LYS A 10 -15.77 -28.50 3.20
C LYS A 10 -14.45 -29.12 2.72
N ALA A 11 -13.59 -29.54 3.65
CA ALA A 11 -12.31 -30.16 3.32
C ALA A 11 -12.42 -31.67 3.01
N SER A 12 -13.62 -32.26 3.07
CA SER A 12 -13.84 -33.71 2.96
C SER A 12 -13.03 -34.52 3.98
N LEU A 13 -12.87 -33.99 5.20
CA LEU A 13 -12.13 -34.63 6.30
C LEU A 13 -13.08 -34.98 7.45
N SER A 14 -12.90 -36.17 8.03
CA SER A 14 -13.55 -36.57 9.28
C SER A 14 -12.83 -36.00 10.50
N GLU A 15 -13.52 -35.89 11.64
CA GLU A 15 -12.91 -35.45 12.90
C GLU A 15 -11.72 -36.34 13.32
N SER A 16 -11.76 -37.63 12.98
CA SER A 16 -10.68 -38.60 13.26
C SER A 16 -9.43 -38.39 12.40
N GLU A 17 -9.55 -37.75 11.23
CA GLU A 17 -8.43 -37.52 10.30
C GLU A 17 -7.63 -36.28 10.65
N VAL A 18 -8.18 -35.38 11.47
CA VAL A 18 -7.49 -34.15 11.86
C VAL A 18 -6.92 -34.29 13.28
N PRO A 19 -5.59 -34.20 13.45
CA PRO A 19 -4.97 -34.29 14.76
C PRO A 19 -5.61 -33.33 15.76
N GLN A 20 -5.73 -33.75 17.02
CA GLN A 20 -6.03 -32.81 18.11
C GLN A 20 -4.88 -31.82 18.22
N ILE A 21 -5.04 -30.65 17.59
CA ILE A 21 -4.01 -29.60 17.56
C ILE A 21 -3.86 -28.90 18.91
N THR A 22 -4.73 -29.14 19.89
CA THR A 22 -4.70 -28.46 21.21
C THR A 22 -3.37 -28.65 21.94
N SER A 23 -2.72 -29.80 21.78
CA SER A 23 -1.37 -30.06 22.31
C SER A 23 -0.24 -29.42 21.48
N ASN A 24 -0.56 -28.90 20.30
CA ASN A 24 0.35 -28.28 19.33
C ASN A 24 0.05 -26.78 19.10
N ILE A 25 -0.91 -26.20 19.83
CA ILE A 25 -1.13 -24.74 19.80
C ILE A 25 -0.03 -24.12 20.64
N ILE A 26 0.74 -23.25 20.01
CA ILE A 26 1.81 -22.51 20.66
C ILE A 26 1.46 -21.03 20.58
N SER A 27 1.57 -20.34 21.72
CA SER A 27 1.36 -18.90 21.83
C SER A 27 2.71 -18.19 21.86
N GLY A 28 2.75 -16.89 21.55
CA GLY A 28 3.98 -16.10 21.59
C GLY A 28 4.08 -15.06 20.48
N ASP A 29 5.10 -14.21 20.57
CA ASP A 29 5.45 -13.27 19.50
C ASP A 29 6.37 -13.97 18.49
N ALA A 30 5.80 -14.51 17.43
CA ALA A 30 6.54 -15.24 16.39
C ALA A 30 7.60 -14.39 15.66
N LEU A 31 7.54 -13.06 15.77
CA LEU A 31 8.54 -12.18 15.17
C LEU A 31 9.67 -11.81 16.15
N ALA A 32 9.56 -12.17 17.42
CA ALA A 32 10.61 -11.95 18.41
C ALA A 32 11.68 -13.05 18.32
N LEU A 33 12.47 -13.04 17.25
CA LEU A 33 13.66 -13.87 17.11
C LEU A 33 14.72 -13.40 18.10
N LYS A 34 15.11 -14.24 19.06
CA LYS A 34 16.37 -14.05 19.78
C LYS A 34 17.53 -14.37 18.83
N SER A 35 18.63 -13.64 18.98
CA SER A 35 19.87 -13.57 18.18
C SER A 35 20.28 -14.83 17.39
N PRO A 36 21.02 -14.68 16.27
CA PRO A 36 21.34 -15.77 15.33
C PRO A 36 22.08 -16.96 15.99
N PRO A 37 21.83 -18.20 15.53
CA PRO A 37 21.02 -18.58 14.37
C PRO A 37 19.52 -18.59 14.72
N LEU A 38 18.66 -18.05 13.85
CA LEU A 38 17.19 -17.95 14.03
C LEU A 38 16.62 -19.16 14.77
N GLN A 39 16.44 -19.00 16.08
CA GLN A 39 15.65 -19.87 16.92
C GLN A 39 14.32 -19.17 17.08
N LEU A 40 13.26 -19.80 16.55
CA LEU A 40 11.92 -19.35 16.88
C LEU A 40 11.61 -19.86 18.29
N ASP A 41 11.90 -19.04 19.30
CA ASP A 41 11.49 -19.29 20.67
C ASP A 41 10.02 -18.87 20.80
N LEU A 42 9.11 -19.83 20.70
CA LEU A 42 7.72 -19.58 21.03
C LEU A 42 7.42 -20.13 22.43
N GLU A 43 7.02 -19.26 23.35
CA GLU A 43 6.69 -19.58 24.73
C GLU A 43 5.23 -20.06 24.85
N TYR A 44 5.02 -21.35 25.13
CA TYR A 44 3.67 -21.85 25.42
C TYR A 44 3.45 -22.06 26.92
N HIS A 45 2.27 -21.65 27.39
CA HIS A 45 1.79 -21.91 28.74
C HIS A 45 0.93 -23.17 28.75
N ALA A 46 1.50 -24.28 29.24
CA ALA A 46 0.76 -25.48 29.57
C ALA A 46 0.88 -25.72 31.08
N ASN A 47 -0.24 -25.74 31.82
CA ASN A 47 -0.29 -26.14 33.23
C ASN A 47 0.73 -25.44 34.15
N ASN A 48 0.75 -24.11 34.18
CA ASN A 48 1.63 -23.27 35.04
C ASN A 48 3.15 -23.41 34.81
N ASP A 49 3.60 -24.19 33.83
CA ASP A 49 5.01 -24.27 33.41
C ASP A 49 5.20 -23.58 32.05
N THR A 50 6.15 -22.65 31.96
CA THR A 50 6.58 -22.05 30.69
C THR A 50 7.51 -23.01 29.99
N LYS A 51 7.07 -23.59 28.85
CA LYS A 51 7.94 -24.38 27.96
C LYS A 51 8.19 -23.60 26.68
N VAL A 52 9.46 -23.49 26.29
CA VAL A 52 9.89 -22.89 25.02
C VAL A 52 9.89 -23.97 23.96
N SER A 53 8.99 -23.89 23.00
CA SER A 53 9.06 -24.67 21.77
C SER A 53 10.01 -23.99 20.81
N GLN A 54 11.15 -24.64 20.54
CA GLN A 54 12.15 -24.17 19.60
C GLN A 54 11.96 -24.87 18.26
N PHE A 55 11.60 -24.12 17.22
CA PHE A 55 11.59 -24.65 15.86
C PHE A 55 12.95 -24.44 15.21
N ALA A 56 13.57 -25.53 14.76
CA ALA A 56 14.77 -25.45 13.95
C ALA A 56 14.44 -24.85 12.57
N LYS A 57 15.44 -24.26 11.91
CA LYS A 57 15.33 -23.91 10.50
C LYS A 57 14.91 -25.12 9.67
N HIS A 58 14.11 -24.88 8.62
CA HIS A 58 13.68 -25.92 7.69
C HIS A 58 12.93 -27.09 8.38
N SER A 59 12.06 -26.78 9.34
CA SER A 59 11.28 -27.79 10.08
C SER A 59 9.96 -28.16 9.40
N PHE A 60 9.44 -27.32 8.49
CA PHE A 60 8.09 -27.46 7.97
C PHE A 60 8.05 -27.78 6.46
N HIS A 61 7.18 -28.70 6.06
CA HIS A 61 6.89 -28.96 4.64
C HIS A 61 5.85 -28.00 4.07
N CYS A 62 4.97 -27.47 4.93
CA CYS A 62 3.92 -26.54 4.54
C CYS A 62 3.68 -25.55 5.68
N ILE A 63 3.47 -24.28 5.32
CA ILE A 63 3.05 -23.21 6.22
C ILE A 63 1.84 -22.52 5.59
N VAL A 64 0.72 -22.50 6.31
CA VAL A 64 -0.51 -21.82 5.90
C VAL A 64 -0.91 -20.83 6.98
N GLY A 65 -1.39 -19.64 6.60
CA GLY A 65 -1.73 -18.63 7.60
C GLY A 65 -2.38 -17.37 7.04
N ASN A 66 -2.87 -16.55 7.96
CA ASN A 66 -3.38 -15.21 7.70
C ASN A 66 -2.64 -14.25 8.62
N PRO A 67 -1.43 -13.79 8.24
CA PRO A 67 -0.61 -12.94 9.09
C PRO A 67 -1.33 -11.63 9.48
N PRO A 68 -0.97 -11.01 10.61
CA PRO A 68 -1.62 -9.78 11.07
C PRO A 68 -1.32 -8.58 10.16
N TYR A 69 -2.38 -7.86 9.76
CA TYR A 69 -2.32 -6.67 8.90
C TYR A 69 -2.08 -5.39 9.72
N ILE A 70 -0.88 -5.27 10.28
CA ILE A 70 -0.51 -4.15 11.14
C ILE A 70 0.49 -3.28 10.42
N ARG A 71 0.14 -2.01 10.22
CA ARG A 71 1.07 -1.01 9.70
C ARG A 71 2.18 -0.77 10.73
N ILE A 72 3.43 -0.74 10.30
CA ILE A 72 4.60 -0.55 11.18
C ILE A 72 4.49 0.71 12.06
N GLN A 73 3.80 1.75 11.60
CA GLN A 73 3.56 3.00 12.35
C GLN A 73 2.72 2.80 13.63
N ASN A 74 1.98 1.70 13.72
CA ASN A 74 1.16 1.36 14.88
C ASN A 74 1.92 0.50 15.92
N THR A 75 3.25 0.37 15.77
CA THR A 75 4.12 -0.36 16.71
C THR A 75 5.03 0.59 17.50
N SER A 76 5.58 0.11 18.62
CA SER A 76 6.54 0.88 19.44
C SER A 76 7.83 1.19 18.67
N ALA A 77 8.55 2.24 19.07
CA ALA A 77 9.86 2.55 18.46
C ALA A 77 10.84 1.37 18.55
N GLU A 78 10.91 0.73 19.71
CA GLU A 78 11.75 -0.45 19.95
C GLU A 78 11.46 -1.58 18.97
N LYS A 79 10.18 -1.94 18.75
CA LYS A 79 9.82 -2.98 17.77
C LYS A 79 10.19 -2.57 16.35
N ARG A 80 10.05 -1.30 15.99
CA ARG A 80 10.44 -0.80 14.66
C ARG A 80 11.94 -0.92 14.41
N ASP A 81 12.75 -0.55 15.39
CA ASP A 81 14.21 -0.62 15.31
C ASP A 81 14.67 -2.08 15.26
N TYR A 82 14.07 -2.92 16.09
CA TYR A 82 14.30 -4.36 16.06
C TYR A 82 13.95 -4.97 14.70
N TYR A 83 12.73 -4.77 14.17
CA TYR A 83 12.34 -5.36 12.89
C TYR A 83 13.22 -4.87 11.73
N THR A 84 13.59 -3.58 11.72
CA THR A 84 14.45 -2.99 10.68
C THR A 84 15.87 -3.57 10.71
N SER A 85 16.35 -3.99 11.88
CA SER A 85 17.67 -4.64 12.03
C SER A 85 17.63 -6.15 11.82
N ALA A 86 16.51 -6.82 12.15
CA ALA A 86 16.39 -8.27 12.11
C ALA A 86 15.92 -8.84 10.76
N TYR A 87 15.18 -8.06 9.96
CA TYR A 87 14.53 -8.55 8.72
C TYR A 87 14.96 -7.76 7.49
N LEU A 88 15.32 -8.46 6.42
CA LEU A 88 15.72 -7.88 5.13
C LEU A 88 14.55 -7.17 4.44
N THR A 89 13.34 -7.70 4.60
CA THR A 89 12.12 -7.17 4.01
C THR A 89 11.58 -5.93 4.74
N ALA A 90 12.04 -5.67 5.97
CA ALA A 90 11.68 -4.49 6.74
C ALA A 90 12.27 -3.21 6.11
N SER A 91 11.46 -2.50 5.32
CA SER A 91 11.89 -1.29 4.63
C SER A 91 10.80 -0.24 4.54
N GLY A 92 11.10 0.97 5.04
CA GLY A 92 10.18 2.10 4.99
C GLY A 92 8.89 1.85 5.79
N ARG A 93 7.74 2.14 5.18
CA ARG A 93 6.41 2.00 5.78
C ARG A 93 5.79 0.65 5.43
N PHE A 94 6.41 -0.43 5.89
CA PHE A 94 5.96 -1.80 5.61
C PHE A 94 4.80 -2.24 6.53
N ASP A 95 4.20 -3.37 6.20
CA ASP A 95 3.16 -4.04 6.99
C ASP A 95 3.77 -5.25 7.68
N ILE A 96 3.43 -5.53 8.95
CA ILE A 96 4.01 -6.62 9.72
C ILE A 96 3.82 -7.98 9.02
N SER A 97 2.74 -8.17 8.27
CA SER A 97 2.51 -9.39 7.48
C SER A 97 3.67 -9.74 6.54
N THR A 98 4.46 -8.76 6.08
CA THR A 98 5.62 -9.02 5.21
C THR A 98 6.75 -9.76 5.93
N LEU A 99 6.91 -9.53 7.23
CA LEU A 99 7.95 -10.17 8.05
C LEU A 99 7.64 -11.66 8.25
N PHE A 100 6.36 -12.04 8.27
CA PHE A 100 5.94 -13.43 8.36
C PHE A 100 6.30 -14.24 7.11
N ILE A 101 6.34 -13.60 5.92
CA ILE A 101 6.79 -14.27 4.69
C ILE A 101 8.29 -14.58 4.78
N GLU A 102 9.09 -13.63 5.26
CA GLU A 102 10.52 -13.85 5.49
C GLU A 102 10.78 -14.89 6.59
N LEU A 103 10.00 -14.84 7.67
CA LEU A 103 10.05 -15.89 8.70
C LEU A 103 9.71 -17.28 8.13
N ALA A 104 8.69 -17.36 7.27
CA ALA A 104 8.28 -18.63 6.68
C ALA A 104 9.39 -19.25 5.81
N GLU A 105 10.17 -18.45 5.09
CA GLU A 105 11.35 -18.91 4.34
C GLU A 105 12.33 -19.67 5.25
N HIS A 106 12.64 -19.10 6.41
CA HIS A 106 13.59 -19.72 7.35
C HIS A 106 13.07 -21.03 7.96
N LEU A 107 11.76 -21.18 8.05
CA LEU A 107 11.10 -22.32 8.67
C LEU A 107 10.75 -23.43 7.66
N LEU A 108 10.56 -23.09 6.39
CA LEU A 108 10.22 -24.04 5.33
C LEU A 108 11.43 -24.85 4.90
N LYS A 109 11.24 -26.16 4.70
CA LYS A 109 12.21 -27.00 4.00
C LYS A 109 12.39 -26.55 2.56
N ASP A 110 13.50 -26.94 1.93
CA ASP A 110 13.59 -26.88 0.48
C ASP A 110 12.39 -27.64 -0.13
N GLN A 111 11.79 -27.06 -1.17
CA GLN A 111 10.53 -27.49 -1.78
C GLN A 111 9.30 -27.45 -0.85
N GLY A 112 9.41 -26.86 0.35
CA GLY A 112 8.26 -26.62 1.23
C GLY A 112 7.31 -25.57 0.66
N ARG A 113 6.02 -25.64 0.98
CA ARG A 113 4.99 -24.74 0.43
C ARG A 113 4.51 -23.69 1.43
N LEU A 114 4.29 -22.48 0.95
CA LEU A 114 3.69 -21.37 1.68
C LEU A 114 2.34 -21.02 1.06
N GLY A 115 1.30 -20.93 1.88
CA GLY A 115 -0.02 -20.44 1.48
C GLY A 115 -0.52 -19.36 2.44
N PHE A 116 -0.39 -18.08 2.09
CA PHE A 116 -0.82 -16.99 2.96
C PHE A 116 -1.93 -16.14 2.36
N ILE A 117 -2.84 -15.68 3.22
CA ILE A 117 -3.73 -14.55 2.93
C ILE A 117 -2.99 -13.28 3.38
N VAL A 118 -2.69 -12.38 2.46
CA VAL A 118 -1.92 -11.15 2.68
C VAL A 118 -2.51 -9.99 1.90
N SER A 119 -2.03 -8.76 2.12
CA SER A 119 -2.56 -7.62 1.37
C SER A 119 -1.99 -7.58 -0.05
N ASN A 120 -2.85 -7.34 -1.04
CA ASN A 120 -2.42 -7.15 -2.43
C ASN A 120 -1.50 -5.91 -2.62
N LYS A 121 -1.39 -5.04 -1.60
CA LYS A 121 -0.42 -3.93 -1.55
C LYS A 121 1.03 -4.39 -1.75
N ILE A 122 1.32 -5.67 -1.48
CA ILE A 122 2.63 -6.28 -1.79
C ILE A 122 2.97 -6.12 -3.28
N LEU A 123 1.98 -6.13 -4.18
CA LEU A 123 2.19 -6.06 -5.63
C LEU A 123 2.70 -4.68 -6.07
N SER A 124 2.23 -3.58 -5.46
CA SER A 124 2.42 -2.24 -6.01
C SER A 124 3.08 -1.21 -5.10
N THR A 125 3.09 -1.41 -3.78
CA THR A 125 3.66 -0.41 -2.88
C THR A 125 5.18 -0.36 -2.93
N SER A 126 5.75 0.82 -2.73
CA SER A 126 7.21 1.03 -2.71
C SER A 126 7.87 0.39 -1.49
N SER A 127 7.19 0.33 -0.34
CA SER A 127 7.70 -0.34 0.87
C SER A 127 7.84 -1.86 0.67
N ALA A 128 6.98 -2.48 -0.14
CA ALA A 128 7.07 -3.90 -0.48
C ALA A 128 8.13 -4.24 -1.55
N LYS A 129 8.94 -3.28 -2.03
CA LYS A 129 9.96 -3.54 -3.06
C LYS A 129 10.98 -4.60 -2.61
N ARG A 130 11.49 -4.51 -1.39
CA ARG A 130 12.43 -5.51 -0.85
C ARG A 130 11.78 -6.88 -0.71
N LEU A 131 10.51 -6.92 -0.27
CA LEU A 131 9.74 -8.16 -0.20
C LEU A 131 9.57 -8.80 -1.58
N ARG A 132 9.23 -8.04 -2.62
CA ARG A 132 9.12 -8.57 -3.99
C ARG A 132 10.45 -9.17 -4.48
N SER A 133 11.56 -8.48 -4.25
CA SER A 133 12.89 -9.03 -4.57
C SER A 133 13.21 -10.29 -3.75
N PHE A 134 12.84 -10.32 -2.47
CA PHE A 134 13.00 -11.47 -1.60
C PHE A 134 12.19 -12.68 -2.09
N LEU A 135 10.92 -12.47 -2.44
CA LEU A 135 10.04 -13.52 -2.99
C LEU A 135 10.64 -14.15 -4.26
N ILE A 136 11.09 -13.35 -5.23
CA ILE A 136 11.70 -13.87 -6.47
C ILE A 136 13.03 -14.61 -6.21
N SER A 137 13.73 -14.28 -5.13
CA SER A 137 15.04 -14.89 -4.83
C SER A 137 14.92 -16.21 -4.08
N ASN A 138 13.87 -16.38 -3.28
CA ASN A 138 13.75 -17.50 -2.35
C ASN A 138 12.54 -18.41 -2.64
N PHE A 139 11.60 -17.98 -3.49
CA PHE A 139 10.39 -18.74 -3.78
C PHE A 139 10.08 -18.81 -5.28
N ALA A 140 9.58 -19.97 -5.71
CA ALA A 140 8.79 -20.06 -6.93
C ALA A 140 7.34 -19.68 -6.60
N ILE A 141 6.84 -18.61 -7.20
CA ILE A 141 5.43 -18.24 -7.10
C ILE A 141 4.63 -19.23 -7.96
N GLU A 142 3.65 -19.88 -7.35
CA GLU A 142 2.78 -20.84 -8.05
C GLU A 142 1.48 -20.15 -8.44
N GLU A 143 0.84 -19.49 -7.47
CA GLU A 143 -0.47 -18.92 -7.66
C GLU A 143 -0.69 -17.64 -6.84
N ILE A 144 -1.37 -16.69 -7.45
CA ILE A 144 -1.86 -15.47 -6.83
C ILE A 144 -3.35 -15.35 -7.11
N VAL A 145 -4.16 -15.25 -6.06
CA VAL A 145 -5.60 -14.95 -6.16
C VAL A 145 -5.85 -13.58 -5.56
N ASP A 146 -6.09 -12.57 -6.40
CA ASP A 146 -6.42 -11.21 -5.97
C ASP A 146 -7.92 -11.09 -5.67
N LEU A 147 -8.23 -10.88 -4.38
CA LEU A 147 -9.58 -10.76 -3.84
C LEU A 147 -9.97 -9.29 -3.61
N SER A 148 -9.19 -8.34 -4.08
CA SER A 148 -9.25 -6.93 -3.65
C SER A 148 -10.58 -6.23 -3.90
N ASP A 149 -11.31 -6.61 -4.94
CA ASP A 149 -12.59 -5.96 -5.28
C ASP A 149 -13.81 -6.86 -4.98
N THR A 150 -13.66 -7.77 -4.02
CA THR A 150 -14.73 -8.69 -3.64
C THR A 150 -15.55 -8.23 -2.42
N LYS A 151 -15.02 -7.28 -1.63
CA LYS A 151 -15.54 -6.89 -0.30
C LYS A 151 -15.90 -8.13 0.57
N LEU A 152 -15.15 -9.23 0.46
CA LEU A 152 -15.40 -10.47 1.22
C LEU A 152 -15.21 -10.31 2.73
N PHE A 153 -14.55 -9.24 3.15
CA PHE A 153 -14.33 -8.91 4.56
C PHE A 153 -14.80 -7.47 4.79
N ASP A 154 -15.51 -7.23 5.89
CA ASP A 154 -15.85 -5.88 6.39
C ASP A 154 -14.61 -5.04 6.77
N ALA A 155 -13.41 -5.63 6.69
CA ALA A 155 -12.15 -4.96 6.90
C ALA A 155 -11.70 -4.20 5.64
N ALA A 156 -11.17 -2.98 5.82
CA ALA A 156 -10.62 -2.12 4.77
C ALA A 156 -9.30 -2.63 4.14
N VAL A 157 -9.09 -3.95 4.13
CA VAL A 157 -7.87 -4.61 3.66
C VAL A 157 -8.20 -5.33 2.36
N LEU A 158 -7.47 -4.99 1.30
CA LEU A 158 -7.53 -5.64 0.00
C LEU A 158 -6.77 -6.98 0.10
N PRO A 159 -7.46 -8.14 0.18
CA PRO A 159 -6.84 -9.42 0.43
C PRO A 159 -6.33 -10.05 -0.87
N MET A 160 -5.33 -10.90 -0.74
CA MET A 160 -4.75 -11.70 -1.80
C MET A 160 -4.26 -13.01 -1.21
N ILE A 161 -4.55 -14.12 -1.88
CA ILE A 161 -3.96 -15.43 -1.54
C ILE A 161 -2.66 -15.56 -2.32
N LEU A 162 -1.58 -15.88 -1.62
CA LEU A 162 -0.25 -16.10 -2.19
C LEU A 162 0.16 -17.56 -1.92
N ILE A 163 0.36 -18.33 -2.99
CA ILE A 163 0.84 -19.70 -2.94
C ILE A 163 2.22 -19.77 -3.60
N THR A 164 3.20 -20.28 -2.86
CA THR A 164 4.58 -20.38 -3.33
C THR A 164 5.25 -21.66 -2.86
N THR A 165 6.27 -22.10 -3.59
CA THR A 165 7.19 -23.16 -3.17
C THR A 165 8.54 -22.53 -2.81
N HIS A 166 9.11 -22.92 -1.68
CA HIS A 166 10.42 -22.49 -1.20
C HIS A 166 11.50 -23.15 -2.05
N THR A 167 12.09 -22.36 -2.95
CA THR A 167 13.11 -22.78 -3.90
C THR A 167 13.70 -21.54 -4.58
N GLN A 168 14.99 -21.58 -4.89
CA GLN A 168 15.65 -20.53 -5.66
C GLN A 168 15.41 -20.68 -7.18
N LYS A 169 14.77 -21.78 -7.60
CA LYS A 169 14.41 -22.00 -9.00
C LYS A 169 13.16 -21.20 -9.34
N ASN A 170 13.31 -20.18 -10.19
CA ASN A 170 12.16 -19.47 -10.72
C ASN A 170 11.33 -20.36 -11.64
N ASN A 171 10.02 -20.35 -11.43
CA ASN A 171 9.05 -20.86 -12.40
C ASN A 171 8.68 -19.72 -13.35
N ASN A 172 8.63 -19.99 -14.66
CA ASN A 172 8.18 -19.01 -15.64
C ASN A 172 6.66 -19.05 -15.86
N ASN A 173 5.90 -19.72 -14.99
CA ASN A 173 4.47 -19.87 -15.16
C ASN A 173 3.72 -19.76 -13.84
N ILE A 174 3.19 -18.56 -13.55
CA ILE A 174 2.35 -18.24 -12.40
C ILE A 174 0.89 -18.30 -12.84
N ALA A 175 0.04 -18.95 -12.04
CA ALA A 175 -1.40 -18.79 -12.15
C ALA A 175 -1.83 -17.49 -11.45
N TYR A 176 -2.49 -16.59 -12.19
CA TYR A 176 -3.06 -15.38 -11.62
C TYR A 176 -4.58 -15.41 -11.80
N SER A 177 -5.29 -15.22 -10.70
CA SER A 177 -6.74 -15.08 -10.69
C SER A 177 -7.14 -13.73 -10.07
N SER A 178 -8.05 -13.01 -10.72
CA SER A 178 -8.65 -11.80 -10.13
C SER A 178 -10.15 -11.96 -10.04
N ILE A 179 -10.71 -11.51 -8.92
CA ILE A 179 -12.14 -11.51 -8.65
C ILE A 179 -12.57 -10.06 -8.40
N THR A 180 -13.46 -9.56 -9.24
CA THR A 180 -13.88 -8.16 -9.23
C THR A 180 -15.40 -8.08 -9.18
N GLU A 181 -15.96 -7.37 -8.19
CA GLU A 181 -17.39 -7.13 -8.13
C GLU A 181 -17.84 -6.23 -9.30
N SER A 182 -18.84 -6.68 -10.04
CA SER A 182 -19.45 -5.92 -11.13
C SER A 182 -20.82 -5.39 -10.68
N ASN A 183 -21.05 -4.09 -10.90
CA ASN A 183 -22.36 -3.46 -10.69
C ASN A 183 -23.29 -3.61 -11.91
N ASN A 184 -22.79 -4.18 -13.02
CA ASN A 184 -23.60 -4.37 -14.21
C ASN A 184 -24.41 -5.66 -14.07
N HIS A 185 -25.67 -5.63 -14.49
CA HIS A 185 -26.44 -6.85 -14.72
C HIS A 185 -25.82 -7.57 -15.93
N ILE A 186 -25.39 -8.82 -15.76
CA ILE A 186 -24.74 -9.57 -16.83
C ILE A 186 -25.59 -10.78 -17.18
N GLU A 187 -25.94 -10.91 -18.45
CA GLU A 187 -26.58 -12.10 -18.99
C GLU A 187 -25.57 -13.27 -18.99
N ASN A 188 -26.02 -14.47 -18.60
CA ASN A 188 -25.22 -15.71 -18.52
C ASN A 188 -24.20 -15.79 -17.37
N ALA A 189 -24.54 -15.28 -16.18
CA ALA A 189 -23.74 -15.55 -14.99
C ALA A 189 -23.83 -17.03 -14.58
N ILE A 190 -22.69 -17.61 -14.19
CA ILE A 190 -22.62 -18.94 -13.59
C ILE A 190 -23.02 -18.79 -12.12
N HIS A 191 -24.00 -19.57 -11.67
CA HIS A 191 -24.36 -19.62 -10.26
C HIS A 191 -23.48 -20.64 -9.53
N THR A 192 -22.77 -20.19 -8.49
CA THR A 192 -22.01 -21.06 -7.58
C THR A 192 -21.93 -20.41 -6.20
N ASP A 193 -21.83 -21.22 -5.16
CA ASP A 193 -21.58 -20.73 -3.80
C ASP A 193 -20.07 -20.75 -3.43
N ASP A 194 -19.21 -21.21 -4.34
CA ASP A 194 -17.78 -21.37 -4.10
C ASP A 194 -16.90 -20.96 -5.30
N ILE A 195 -16.59 -19.66 -5.40
CA ILE A 195 -15.65 -19.16 -6.42
C ILE A 195 -14.24 -19.73 -6.21
N LEU A 196 -13.80 -19.96 -4.96
CA LEU A 196 -12.45 -20.45 -4.71
C LEU A 196 -12.31 -21.92 -5.15
N GLY A 197 -13.35 -22.73 -4.94
CA GLY A 197 -13.47 -24.06 -5.51
C GLY A 197 -13.35 -24.05 -7.04
N LEU A 198 -14.11 -23.17 -7.72
CA LEU A 198 -14.02 -23.02 -9.17
C LEU A 198 -12.59 -22.69 -9.64
N ILE A 199 -11.90 -21.76 -8.96
CA ILE A 199 -10.52 -21.39 -9.32
C ILE A 199 -9.57 -22.57 -9.10
N THR A 200 -9.72 -23.29 -7.99
CA THR A 200 -8.84 -24.40 -7.60
C THR A 200 -9.00 -25.61 -8.51
N GLU A 201 -10.24 -25.92 -8.92
CA GLU A 201 -10.56 -27.02 -9.85
C GLU A 201 -10.22 -26.67 -11.30
N SER A 202 -10.16 -25.37 -11.63
CA SER A 202 -9.84 -24.90 -12.98
C SER A 202 -8.35 -24.87 -13.24
N HIS A 203 -7.86 -25.85 -14.00
CA HIS A 203 -6.47 -25.90 -14.47
C HIS A 203 -6.23 -25.13 -15.78
N ILE A 204 -7.27 -24.53 -16.37
CA ILE A 204 -7.19 -23.78 -17.63
C ILE A 204 -7.51 -22.30 -17.44
N PRO A 205 -7.02 -21.39 -18.31
CA PRO A 205 -7.47 -20.01 -18.32
C PRO A 205 -8.96 -19.90 -18.62
N PHE A 206 -9.65 -19.01 -17.92
CA PHE A 206 -11.05 -18.70 -18.17
C PHE A 206 -11.37 -17.27 -17.78
N GLU A 207 -12.48 -16.76 -18.32
CA GLU A 207 -13.12 -15.52 -17.91
C GLU A 207 -14.62 -15.81 -17.81
N ALA A 208 -15.21 -15.55 -16.65
CA ALA A 208 -16.61 -15.84 -16.39
C ALA A 208 -17.21 -14.79 -15.46
N ASN A 209 -18.51 -14.55 -15.63
CA ASN A 209 -19.31 -13.81 -14.68
C ASN A 209 -19.94 -14.83 -13.73
N ILE A 210 -19.82 -14.58 -12.43
CA ILE A 210 -20.23 -15.50 -11.38
C ILE A 210 -21.20 -14.78 -10.46
N GLU A 211 -22.35 -15.37 -10.23
CA GLU A 211 -23.33 -14.84 -9.29
C GLU A 211 -23.27 -15.61 -7.96
N ILE A 212 -22.97 -14.88 -6.87
CA ILE A 212 -23.09 -15.37 -5.48
C ILE A 212 -24.04 -14.44 -4.73
N THR A 213 -25.10 -14.99 -4.12
CA THR A 213 -25.97 -14.22 -3.21
C THR A 213 -26.44 -12.87 -3.81
N GLN A 214 -26.88 -12.87 -5.08
CA GLN A 214 -27.32 -11.67 -5.83
C GLN A 214 -26.22 -10.64 -6.15
N ARG A 215 -24.95 -10.98 -5.93
CA ARG A 215 -23.79 -10.18 -6.34
C ARG A 215 -23.11 -10.84 -7.52
N ILE A 216 -22.72 -10.03 -8.50
CA ILE A 216 -22.04 -10.50 -9.71
C ILE A 216 -20.55 -10.19 -9.59
N PHE A 217 -19.72 -11.21 -9.81
CA PHE A 217 -18.27 -11.12 -9.82
C PHE A 217 -17.75 -11.48 -11.21
N GLN A 218 -16.90 -10.64 -11.78
CA GLN A 218 -16.09 -11.01 -12.92
C GLN A 218 -14.85 -11.74 -12.40
N VAL A 219 -14.69 -12.99 -12.82
CA VAL A 219 -13.55 -13.83 -12.46
C VAL A 219 -12.77 -14.16 -13.71
N GLN A 220 -11.47 -13.90 -13.65
CA GLN A 220 -10.54 -14.35 -14.67
C GLN A 220 -9.41 -15.15 -14.04
N ARG A 221 -8.98 -16.19 -14.73
CA ARG A 221 -7.76 -16.95 -14.45
C ARG A 221 -6.92 -16.98 -15.71
N PHE A 222 -5.64 -16.70 -15.57
CA PHE A 222 -4.68 -16.81 -16.67
C PHE A 222 -3.30 -17.14 -16.14
N TYR A 223 -2.44 -17.57 -17.05
CA TYR A 223 -1.05 -17.86 -16.77
C TYR A 223 -0.14 -16.73 -17.25
N THR A 224 0.89 -16.42 -16.46
CA THR A 224 1.80 -15.32 -16.75
C THR A 224 3.20 -15.59 -16.22
N ASN A 225 4.20 -14.87 -16.74
CA ASN A 225 5.58 -15.06 -16.32
C ASN A 225 5.82 -14.44 -14.93
N THR A 226 6.80 -14.99 -14.21
CA THR A 226 7.29 -14.37 -12.97
C THR A 226 7.78 -12.95 -13.24
N PRO A 227 7.31 -11.94 -12.49
CA PRO A 227 7.76 -10.57 -12.66
C PRO A 227 9.28 -10.44 -12.44
N SER A 228 9.90 -9.44 -13.08
CA SER A 228 11.33 -9.19 -12.88
C SER A 228 11.62 -8.72 -11.45
N ALA A 229 12.74 -9.17 -10.87
CA ALA A 229 13.24 -8.68 -9.58
C ALA A 229 13.55 -7.17 -9.57
N ARG A 230 13.76 -6.58 -10.75
CA ARG A 230 13.99 -5.13 -10.93
C ARG A 230 12.69 -4.33 -11.04
N ALA A 231 11.54 -4.99 -11.19
CA ALA A 231 10.26 -4.32 -11.36
C ALA A 231 9.88 -3.56 -10.08
N ASN A 232 9.54 -2.28 -10.25
CA ASN A 232 9.08 -1.46 -9.13
C ASN A 232 7.64 -1.80 -8.71
N VAL A 233 6.85 -2.41 -9.59
CA VAL A 233 5.47 -2.86 -9.36
C VAL A 233 5.31 -4.19 -10.10
N TRP A 234 4.56 -5.12 -9.52
CA TRP A 234 4.09 -6.30 -10.21
C TRP A 234 2.68 -6.03 -10.73
N THR A 235 2.52 -6.10 -12.04
CA THR A 235 1.23 -6.09 -12.71
C THR A 235 1.11 -7.39 -13.48
N PHE A 236 -0.07 -7.98 -13.42
CA PHE A 236 -0.38 -9.22 -14.10
C PHE A 236 -1.45 -8.94 -15.14
N HIS A 237 -1.22 -9.46 -16.33
CA HIS A 237 -2.08 -9.22 -17.48
C HIS A 237 -2.27 -10.51 -18.27
N ASN A 238 -3.49 -10.75 -18.71
CA ASN A 238 -3.77 -11.83 -19.66
C ASN A 238 -3.25 -11.47 -21.07
N GLU A 239 -3.33 -12.41 -22.02
CA GLU A 239 -2.84 -12.16 -23.38
C GLU A 239 -3.54 -11.00 -24.08
N ARG A 240 -4.86 -10.86 -23.90
CA ARG A 240 -5.66 -9.81 -24.53
C ARG A 240 -5.23 -8.43 -24.02
N GLU A 241 -5.06 -8.29 -22.71
CA GLU A 241 -4.56 -7.08 -22.07
C GLU A 241 -3.14 -6.75 -22.51
N ASN A 242 -2.24 -7.73 -22.57
CA ASN A 242 -0.87 -7.53 -23.06
C ASN A 242 -0.83 -7.06 -24.53
N ARG A 243 -1.71 -7.60 -25.39
CA ARG A 243 -1.86 -7.13 -26.77
C ARG A 243 -2.34 -5.69 -26.81
N LEU A 244 -3.35 -5.33 -26.01
CA LEU A 244 -3.85 -3.96 -25.93
C LEU A 244 -2.78 -2.99 -25.43
N LEU A 245 -2.07 -3.33 -24.35
CA LEU A 245 -0.95 -2.55 -23.81
C LEU A 245 0.16 -2.36 -24.86
N SER A 246 0.46 -3.41 -25.63
CA SER A 246 1.45 -3.35 -26.70
C SER A 246 0.99 -2.49 -27.88
N MET A 247 -0.30 -2.51 -28.21
CA MET A 247 -0.88 -1.59 -29.19
C MET A 247 -0.81 -0.15 -28.71
N LEU A 248 -1.21 0.12 -27.46
CA LEU A 248 -1.14 1.46 -26.87
C LEU A 248 0.30 1.98 -26.89
N ARG A 249 1.29 1.18 -26.46
CA ARG A 249 2.70 1.57 -26.47
C ARG A 249 3.24 1.86 -27.87
N ARG A 250 2.91 1.03 -28.86
CA ARG A 250 3.36 1.23 -30.26
C ARG A 250 2.74 2.45 -30.94
N ASN A 251 1.49 2.79 -30.58
CA ASN A 251 0.75 3.89 -31.20
C ASN A 251 0.80 5.19 -30.37
N SER A 252 1.40 5.18 -29.18
CA SER A 252 1.58 6.39 -28.38
C SER A 252 2.78 7.18 -28.88
N ALA A 253 2.56 8.46 -29.22
CA ALA A 253 3.65 9.35 -29.64
C ALA A 253 4.65 9.64 -28.51
N CYS A 254 4.18 9.61 -27.27
CA CYS A 254 4.98 9.81 -26.06
C CYS A 254 4.24 9.25 -24.85
N THR A 255 4.96 9.11 -23.75
CA THR A 255 4.43 8.84 -22.42
C THR A 255 4.19 10.14 -21.66
N LEU A 256 3.33 10.09 -20.65
CA LEU A 256 3.11 11.23 -19.75
C LEU A 256 4.41 11.71 -19.09
N GLY A 257 5.33 10.78 -18.81
CA GLY A 257 6.64 11.10 -18.22
C GLY A 257 7.56 11.87 -19.16
N GLU A 258 7.41 11.72 -20.48
CA GLU A 258 8.25 12.42 -21.47
C GLU A 258 7.81 13.87 -21.68
N ILE A 259 6.50 14.13 -21.56
CA ILE A 259 5.90 15.47 -21.74
C ILE A 259 5.74 16.25 -20.42
N SER A 260 5.95 15.59 -19.28
CA SER A 260 5.93 16.24 -17.98
C SER A 260 7.33 16.56 -17.48
N GLU A 261 7.51 17.76 -16.92
CA GLU A 261 8.75 18.11 -16.22
C GLU A 261 8.80 17.41 -14.85
N LYS A 262 7.62 17.28 -14.22
CA LYS A 262 7.44 16.69 -12.90
C LYS A 262 5.99 16.24 -12.74
N ILE A 263 5.81 15.06 -12.16
CA ILE A 263 4.54 14.56 -11.65
C ILE A 263 4.62 14.59 -10.14
N SER A 264 3.75 15.36 -9.50
CA SER A 264 3.73 15.50 -8.04
C SER A 264 2.32 15.47 -7.49
N VAL A 265 2.19 15.11 -6.22
CA VAL A 265 0.94 15.33 -5.49
C VAL A 265 0.72 16.82 -5.28
N GLY A 266 -0.54 17.23 -5.11
CA GLY A 266 -0.88 18.60 -4.72
C GLY A 266 -0.28 19.03 -3.37
N LEU A 267 -0.36 20.34 -3.12
CA LEU A 267 -0.05 20.96 -1.83
C LEU A 267 -0.89 20.33 -0.70
N LYS A 268 -0.28 20.03 0.45
CA LYS A 268 -1.00 19.61 1.67
C LYS A 268 -0.60 20.50 2.83
N THR A 269 -1.45 21.46 3.19
CA THR A 269 -1.16 22.38 4.31
C THR A 269 -1.40 21.74 5.66
N THR A 270 -2.35 20.79 5.72
CA THR A 270 -2.80 20.12 6.94
C THR A 270 -3.31 21.06 8.03
N ALA A 271 -3.63 22.31 7.64
CA ALA A 271 -4.24 23.36 8.44
C ALA A 271 -4.88 24.40 7.50
N ASP A 272 -5.78 23.95 6.62
CA ASP A 272 -6.37 24.80 5.57
C ASP A 272 -7.11 26.01 6.17
N GLN A 273 -7.65 25.89 7.37
CA GLN A 273 -8.27 27.01 8.11
C GLN A 273 -7.33 28.18 8.41
N ILE A 274 -6.02 27.99 8.30
CA ILE A 274 -5.00 29.00 8.55
C ILE A 274 -4.33 29.39 7.24
N PHE A 275 -3.98 28.41 6.40
CA PHE A 275 -3.16 28.68 5.21
C PHE A 275 -3.96 28.96 3.93
N ILE A 276 -5.24 28.56 3.86
CA ILE A 276 -6.03 28.62 2.61
C ILE A 276 -7.39 29.31 2.82
N LYS A 277 -8.28 28.74 3.65
CA LYS A 277 -9.68 29.17 3.76
C LYS A 277 -9.86 30.68 4.01
N PRO A 278 -9.04 31.34 4.86
CA PRO A 278 -9.17 32.78 5.08
C PRO A 278 -8.60 33.63 3.95
N MET A 279 -7.72 33.08 3.09
CA MET A 279 -6.84 33.79 2.18
C MET A 279 -7.55 34.30 0.92
N THR A 280 -8.61 35.07 1.12
CA THR A 280 -9.24 35.90 0.08
C THR A 280 -8.40 37.15 -0.16
N GLN A 281 -8.53 37.77 -1.33
CA GLN A 281 -7.85 39.03 -1.63
C GLN A 281 -8.12 40.13 -0.57
N ASN A 282 -9.36 40.21 -0.07
CA ASN A 282 -9.73 41.19 0.96
C ASN A 282 -9.04 40.91 2.30
N PHE A 283 -9.02 39.64 2.73
CA PHE A 283 -8.37 39.26 3.98
C PHE A 283 -6.86 39.54 3.94
N ILE A 284 -6.19 39.21 2.82
CA ILE A 284 -4.77 39.45 2.62
C ILE A 284 -4.46 40.95 2.70
N LYS A 285 -5.26 41.78 2.01
CA LYS A 285 -5.13 43.24 2.08
C LYS A 285 -5.37 43.78 3.50
N GLN A 286 -6.39 43.28 4.19
CA GLN A 286 -6.71 43.69 5.56
C GLN A 286 -5.58 43.36 6.55
N LYS A 287 -4.97 42.17 6.43
CA LYS A 287 -3.84 41.75 7.27
C LYS A 287 -2.51 42.38 6.83
N GLY A 288 -2.45 42.87 5.60
CA GLY A 288 -1.26 43.51 5.03
C GLY A 288 -0.09 42.56 4.83
N PHE A 289 -0.36 41.26 4.60
CA PHE A 289 0.70 40.25 4.50
C PHE A 289 1.76 40.62 3.46
N GLU A 290 3.00 40.27 3.78
CA GLU A 290 4.12 40.39 2.86
C GLU A 290 3.83 39.54 1.60
N PRO A 291 3.92 40.12 0.39
CA PRO A 291 3.41 39.48 -0.83
C PRO A 291 4.21 38.25 -1.26
N ASP A 292 5.49 38.16 -0.88
CA ASP A 292 6.40 37.08 -1.31
C ASP A 292 6.01 35.69 -0.80
N VAL A 293 5.10 35.62 0.17
CA VAL A 293 4.59 34.37 0.76
C VAL A 293 3.12 34.14 0.45
N ILE A 294 2.54 34.89 -0.48
CA ILE A 294 1.14 34.77 -0.89
C ILE A 294 1.08 34.36 -2.36
N PHE A 295 0.48 33.20 -2.63
CA PHE A 295 0.40 32.66 -4.00
C PHE A 295 -1.05 32.34 -4.37
N PRO A 296 -1.45 32.51 -5.64
CA PRO A 296 -2.78 32.09 -6.09
C PRO A 296 -2.92 30.57 -5.94
N LEU A 297 -4.09 30.11 -5.51
CA LEU A 297 -4.41 28.70 -5.36
C LEU A 297 -5.45 28.27 -6.40
N PHE A 298 -5.18 27.17 -7.09
CA PHE A 298 -6.17 26.48 -7.93
C PHE A 298 -6.79 25.34 -7.14
N GLU A 299 -8.12 25.35 -7.06
CA GLU A 299 -8.94 24.30 -6.49
C GLU A 299 -9.69 23.55 -7.60
N SER A 300 -10.37 22.46 -7.25
CA SER A 300 -11.07 21.61 -8.22
C SER A 300 -12.06 22.38 -9.10
N HIS A 301 -12.77 23.39 -8.55
CA HIS A 301 -13.71 24.21 -9.32
C HIS A 301 -13.05 25.15 -10.32
N ASN A 302 -11.74 25.40 -10.20
CA ASN A 302 -10.98 26.21 -11.15
C ASN A 302 -10.58 25.42 -12.40
N ILE A 303 -10.68 24.09 -12.36
CA ILE A 303 -10.22 23.20 -13.41
C ILE A 303 -11.42 22.67 -14.19
N GLY A 304 -11.47 22.99 -15.48
CA GLY A 304 -12.46 22.47 -16.43
C GLY A 304 -11.80 21.56 -17.48
N ARG A 305 -12.64 20.96 -18.32
CA ARG A 305 -12.16 20.16 -19.44
C ARG A 305 -11.26 21.01 -20.36
N TRP A 306 -9.98 20.67 -20.42
CA TRP A 306 -8.94 21.35 -21.23
C TRP A 306 -8.70 22.82 -20.92
N ARG A 307 -9.21 23.35 -19.81
CA ARG A 307 -9.05 24.76 -19.44
C ARG A 307 -9.01 24.95 -17.94
N TYR A 308 -8.38 26.01 -17.49
CA TYR A 308 -8.46 26.47 -16.11
C TYR A 308 -8.88 27.94 -16.08
N SER A 309 -9.53 28.37 -15.00
CA SER A 309 -9.83 29.79 -14.78
C SER A 309 -9.67 30.15 -13.32
N TRP A 310 -8.97 31.25 -13.06
CA TRP A 310 -8.78 31.80 -11.74
C TRP A 310 -9.12 33.30 -11.73
N ASN A 311 -9.81 33.73 -10.69
CA ASN A 311 -10.34 35.07 -10.51
C ASN A 311 -10.00 35.56 -9.11
N ALA A 312 -9.11 36.56 -9.04
CA ALA A 312 -8.64 37.15 -7.79
C ALA A 312 -9.74 37.62 -6.81
N ARG A 313 -10.96 37.89 -7.28
CA ARG A 313 -12.09 38.33 -6.44
C ARG A 313 -12.85 37.18 -5.78
N ARG A 314 -12.79 35.97 -6.35
CA ARG A 314 -13.59 34.81 -5.92
C ARG A 314 -12.73 33.68 -5.40
N ASP A 315 -11.55 33.49 -6.00
CA ASP A 315 -10.68 32.37 -5.71
C ASP A 315 -9.68 32.70 -4.60
N LEU A 316 -9.21 31.65 -3.97
CA LEU A 316 -8.32 31.73 -2.82
C LEU A 316 -6.86 31.86 -3.23
N TYR A 317 -6.08 32.29 -2.25
CA TYR A 317 -4.64 32.23 -2.24
C TYR A 317 -4.20 31.22 -1.19
N VAL A 318 -2.90 30.96 -1.14
CA VAL A 318 -2.26 30.25 -0.04
C VAL A 318 -1.25 31.16 0.64
N LEU A 319 -1.28 31.21 1.97
CA LEU A 319 -0.16 31.70 2.78
C LEU A 319 0.89 30.60 2.86
N TYR A 320 2.06 30.86 2.30
CA TYR A 320 3.06 29.85 1.98
C TYR A 320 4.35 30.05 2.79
N PRO A 321 4.55 29.28 3.87
CA PRO A 321 5.65 29.52 4.82
C PRO A 321 7.02 28.98 4.37
N HIS A 322 7.24 28.85 3.06
CA HIS A 322 8.46 28.28 2.49
C HIS A 322 9.02 29.14 1.35
N ALA A 323 10.34 29.14 1.21
CA ALA A 323 11.08 29.80 0.14
C ALA A 323 12.02 28.81 -0.56
N GLU A 324 12.48 29.16 -1.76
CA GLU A 324 13.49 28.40 -2.49
C GLU A 324 14.87 29.01 -2.24
N GLN A 325 15.81 28.20 -1.75
CA GLN A 325 17.19 28.61 -1.48
C GLN A 325 18.13 27.50 -1.95
N GLY A 326 19.05 27.82 -2.87
CA GLY A 326 20.02 26.84 -3.40
C GLY A 326 19.38 25.60 -4.06
N GLY A 327 18.22 25.76 -4.71
CA GLY A 327 17.47 24.67 -5.33
C GLY A 327 16.72 23.76 -4.35
N LYS A 328 16.66 24.12 -3.06
CA LYS A 328 15.89 23.42 -2.04
C LYS A 328 14.76 24.31 -1.53
N VAL A 329 13.65 23.68 -1.14
CA VAL A 329 12.55 24.36 -0.46
C VAL A 329 12.81 24.31 1.05
N VAL A 330 12.87 25.48 1.68
CA VAL A 330 13.18 25.64 3.11
C VAL A 330 12.15 26.54 3.78
N PRO A 331 11.86 26.38 5.08
CA PRO A 331 10.96 27.27 5.79
C PRO A 331 11.52 28.69 5.85
N ILE A 332 10.67 29.70 5.62
CA ILE A 332 11.08 31.10 5.72
C ILE A 332 11.55 31.45 7.13
N ASN A 333 12.45 32.42 7.28
CA ASN A 333 12.72 33.03 8.58
C ASN A 333 11.61 34.03 8.92
N LEU A 334 10.77 33.74 9.91
CA LEU A 334 9.61 34.58 10.28
C LEU A 334 10.01 36.01 10.72
N GLU A 335 11.24 36.23 11.19
CA GLU A 335 11.70 37.59 11.54
C GLU A 335 11.71 38.54 10.34
N ALA A 336 11.87 38.01 9.12
CA ALA A 336 11.82 38.81 7.90
C ALA A 336 10.37 39.12 7.44
N TYR A 337 9.36 38.52 8.08
CA TYR A 337 7.95 38.61 7.70
C TYR A 337 7.08 38.94 8.92
N PRO A 338 7.22 40.14 9.52
CA PRO A 338 6.62 40.48 10.81
C PRO A 338 5.08 40.36 10.85
N ARG A 339 4.37 40.64 9.76
CA ARG A 339 2.90 40.56 9.74
C ARG A 339 2.41 39.12 9.63
N VAL A 340 3.06 38.32 8.80
CA VAL A 340 2.84 36.88 8.71
C VAL A 340 3.21 36.19 10.03
N LYS A 341 4.35 36.54 10.64
CA LYS A 341 4.76 36.06 11.97
C LYS A 341 3.66 36.30 13.00
N LYS A 342 3.18 37.54 13.12
CA LYS A 342 2.09 37.90 14.04
C LYS A 342 0.83 37.06 13.81
N TYR A 343 0.45 36.82 12.55
CA TYR A 343 -0.71 36.01 12.22
C TYR A 343 -0.52 34.52 12.58
N LEU A 344 0.63 33.95 12.25
CA LEU A 344 0.92 32.55 12.56
C LEU A 344 1.02 32.34 14.07
N GLU A 345 1.66 33.26 14.80
CA GLU A 345 1.77 33.21 16.26
C GLU A 345 0.40 33.27 16.95
N ALA A 346 -0.51 34.10 16.43
CA ALA A 346 -1.90 34.13 16.91
C ALA A 346 -2.66 32.80 16.68
N ASN A 347 -2.17 31.94 15.77
CA ASN A 347 -2.74 30.62 15.49
C ASN A 347 -1.84 29.46 15.97
N LYS A 348 -0.81 29.76 16.77
CA LYS A 348 0.24 28.79 17.15
C LYS A 348 -0.32 27.54 17.81
N THR A 349 -1.27 27.68 18.72
CA THR A 349 -1.92 26.54 19.41
C THR A 349 -2.52 25.53 18.44
N LEU A 350 -3.20 26.00 17.39
CA LEU A 350 -3.78 25.12 16.35
C LEU A 350 -2.69 24.47 15.48
N LEU A 351 -1.61 25.21 15.21
CA LEU A 351 -0.50 24.73 14.39
C LEU A 351 0.37 23.71 15.13
N GLU A 352 0.54 23.84 16.44
CA GLU A 352 1.30 22.89 17.28
C GLU A 352 0.51 21.62 17.60
N ALA A 353 -0.82 21.66 17.56
CA ALA A 353 -1.67 20.47 17.70
C ALA A 353 -1.46 19.42 16.57
N ARG A 354 -0.71 19.77 15.52
CA ARG A 354 -0.37 18.92 14.38
C ARG A 354 0.71 17.91 14.77
N THR A 355 0.28 16.80 15.38
CA THR A 355 1.14 15.75 15.98
C THR A 355 2.21 15.16 15.04
N TYR A 356 2.00 15.17 13.72
CA TYR A 356 3.00 14.70 12.75
C TYR A 356 4.17 15.68 12.55
N LEU A 357 3.97 16.98 12.79
CA LEU A 357 5.08 17.96 12.78
C LEU A 357 5.89 17.88 14.07
N ALA A 358 5.23 17.69 15.21
CA ALA A 358 5.89 17.51 16.51
C ALA A 358 6.83 16.29 16.55
N LYS A 359 6.58 15.29 15.71
CA LYS A 359 7.41 14.08 15.54
C LYS A 359 8.46 14.21 14.44
N SER A 360 8.71 15.42 13.94
CA SER A 360 9.67 15.70 12.86
C SER A 360 10.54 16.92 13.19
N ASP A 361 11.68 17.07 12.54
CA ASP A 361 12.57 18.25 12.68
C ASP A 361 12.04 19.52 11.99
N ARG A 362 10.71 19.65 11.85
CA ARG A 362 10.06 20.76 11.17
C ARG A 362 9.60 21.82 12.16
N ARG A 363 9.60 23.07 11.71
CA ARG A 363 9.08 24.19 12.48
C ARG A 363 7.56 24.09 12.59
N TRP A 364 7.01 24.54 13.71
CA TRP A 364 5.59 24.44 14.06
C TRP A 364 4.64 25.09 13.04
N TYR A 365 5.11 26.00 12.20
CA TYR A 365 4.31 26.71 11.20
C TYR A 365 4.47 26.15 9.77
N GLU A 366 5.23 25.08 9.56
CA GLU A 366 5.39 24.49 8.24
C GLU A 366 4.10 23.81 7.75
N ILE A 367 3.93 23.77 6.43
CA ILE A 367 2.98 22.90 5.73
C ILE A 367 3.56 21.49 5.52
N TRP A 368 2.70 20.48 5.38
CA TRP A 368 3.13 19.08 5.31
C TRP A 368 3.76 18.70 3.97
N VAL A 369 3.05 18.94 2.86
CA VAL A 369 3.58 18.69 1.51
C VAL A 369 3.76 20.04 0.81
N HIS A 370 4.97 20.59 0.90
CA HIS A 370 5.37 21.75 0.14
C HIS A 370 5.75 21.38 -1.30
N GLN A 371 5.75 22.37 -2.18
CA GLN A 371 6.18 22.38 -3.57
C GLN A 371 7.19 23.52 -3.72
N SER A 372 7.87 23.65 -4.87
CA SER A 372 8.75 24.81 -5.01
C SER A 372 7.88 26.08 -5.23
N PRO A 373 8.14 27.20 -4.53
CA PRO A 373 7.49 28.47 -4.79
C PRO A 373 7.55 28.90 -6.27
N SER A 374 8.61 28.52 -6.98
CA SER A 374 8.75 28.74 -8.42
C SER A 374 7.67 28.02 -9.23
N ASP A 375 7.11 26.92 -8.71
CA ASP A 375 6.04 26.15 -9.36
C ASP A 375 4.75 26.98 -9.47
N PHE A 376 4.49 27.89 -8.52
CA PHE A 376 3.35 28.81 -8.56
C PHE A 376 3.50 29.88 -9.65
N ARG A 377 4.72 30.16 -10.10
CA ARG A 377 5.00 31.15 -11.16
C ARG A 377 4.96 30.53 -12.56
N LEU A 378 5.04 29.20 -12.66
CA LEU A 378 5.14 28.44 -13.91
C LEU A 378 3.79 28.00 -14.50
N PHE A 379 2.66 28.49 -13.98
CA PHE A 379 1.35 28.27 -14.61
C PHE A 379 1.20 28.98 -15.98
N PHE A 380 2.21 29.72 -16.43
CA PHE A 380 2.32 30.36 -17.74
C PHE A 380 3.52 29.79 -18.53
N PRO A 381 3.45 29.73 -19.87
CA PRO A 381 3.81 28.56 -20.67
C PRO A 381 5.32 28.30 -20.73
N LYS A 382 5.74 27.13 -20.23
CA LYS A 382 6.96 26.46 -20.69
C LYS A 382 6.58 25.22 -21.49
N ASN A 383 7.48 24.78 -22.36
CA ASN A 383 7.33 23.65 -23.28
C ASN A 383 7.18 22.26 -22.61
N LYS A 384 6.98 22.18 -21.29
CA LYS A 384 6.73 20.94 -20.54
C LYS A 384 5.68 21.20 -19.45
N PHE A 385 4.71 20.30 -19.32
CA PHE A 385 3.63 20.44 -18.35
C PHE A 385 4.06 19.91 -16.97
N ARG A 386 3.48 20.47 -15.91
CA ARG A 386 3.61 19.92 -14.56
C ARG A 386 2.25 19.41 -14.13
N ILE A 387 2.21 18.18 -13.63
CA ILE A 387 0.97 17.51 -13.27
C ILE A 387 0.89 17.43 -11.76
N PHE A 388 -0.12 18.09 -11.21
CA PHE A 388 -0.51 17.93 -9.82
C PHE A 388 -1.64 16.92 -9.74
N VAL A 389 -1.39 15.80 -9.08
CA VAL A 389 -2.45 14.83 -8.74
C VAL A 389 -3.16 15.35 -7.49
N LEU A 390 -4.41 15.79 -7.66
CA LEU A 390 -5.32 16.09 -6.56
C LEU A 390 -5.66 14.76 -5.87
N GLY A 391 -5.61 14.73 -4.55
CA GLY A 391 -5.94 13.52 -3.78
C GLY A 391 -6.02 13.84 -2.31
#